data_AF-A0A448NP70-F1
#
_entry.id   AF-A0A448NP70-F1
#
_cell.length_a   1.000
_cell.length_b   1.000
_cell.length_c   1.000
_cell.angle_alpha   90.00
_cell.angle_beta   90.00
_cell.angle_gamma   90.00
#
_symmetry.space_group_name_H-M   'P 1'
#
loop_
_entity.id
_entity.type
_entity.pdbx_description
1 polymer ?
#
loop_
_entity_poly.entity_id
_entity_poly.type
_entity_poly.pdbx_seq_one_letter_code
_entity_poly.pdbx_strand_id
1 'polypeptide(L)'
;MNLTETDFLLTITTFIILIVILMMVLVYGIFIKKKSELLLSQQKKEALFEQELAISQVEIKEQTLDYIGQELHDDLGQKLSVARLMTSKIAMADEKDKTNIAHEINMLIGECIQDIRNLSKLFISKQVRHFGFVESLEREIFRIERLHLMEVEYKINNHHIEINADHALILFRIVQECINNVIKHARSNRILIKVEDHLNFIQININDYGIGFNAKHRNDGSGLANIKNRAKIINADFKIKSAENLGTEITITYKK
;
A
#
# COMPACT_ATOMS: atom_id res chain seq x y z
N MET A 1 -35.55 83.60 25.05
CA MET A 1 -36.13 82.51 24.23
C MET A 1 -36.54 81.44 25.21
N ASN A 2 -37.82 81.40 25.61
CA ASN A 2 -38.29 80.49 26.64
C ASN A 2 -38.34 79.09 26.03
N LEU A 3 -37.47 78.21 26.51
CA LEU A 3 -37.58 76.79 26.20
C LEU A 3 -38.98 76.34 26.65
N THR A 4 -39.73 75.78 25.71
CA THR A 4 -41.04 75.21 25.98
C THR A 4 -40.88 73.91 26.76
N GLU A 5 -41.86 73.51 27.58
CA GLU A 5 -41.79 72.23 28.34
C GLU A 5 -41.48 71.02 27.44
N THR A 6 -41.87 71.12 26.16
CA THR A 6 -41.57 70.15 25.10
C THR A 6 -40.08 70.04 24.78
N ASP A 7 -39.32 71.13 24.83
CA ASP A 7 -37.87 71.12 24.56
C ASP A 7 -37.10 70.40 25.68
N PHE A 8 -37.54 70.59 26.93
CA PHE A 8 -36.96 69.89 28.08
C PHE A 8 -37.23 68.38 28.02
N LEU A 9 -38.45 67.96 27.67
CA LEU A 9 -38.78 66.54 27.47
C LEU A 9 -37.98 65.90 26.31
N LEU A 10 -37.76 66.64 25.22
CA LEU A 10 -36.97 66.16 24.08
C LEU A 10 -35.50 65.93 24.46
N THR A 11 -34.89 66.84 25.23
CA THR A 11 -33.50 66.68 25.69
C THR A 11 -33.32 65.49 26.63
N ILE A 12 -34.27 65.24 27.53
CA ILE A 12 -34.21 64.05 28.42
C ILE A 12 -34.34 62.76 27.62
N THR A 13 -35.31 62.68 26.71
CA THR A 13 -35.55 61.47 25.91
C THR A 13 -34.38 61.12 25.01
N THR A 14 -33.77 62.13 24.36
CA THR A 14 -32.54 61.95 23.56
C THR A 14 -31.35 61.46 24.39
N PHE A 15 -31.16 61.98 25.60
CA PHE A 15 -30.10 61.52 26.50
C PHE A 15 -30.31 60.07 26.96
N ILE A 16 -31.55 59.69 27.29
CA ILE A 16 -31.91 58.30 27.64
C ILE A 16 -31.61 57.36 26.47
N ILE A 17 -31.99 57.74 25.24
CA ILE A 17 -31.70 56.95 24.03
C ILE A 17 -30.19 56.77 23.86
N LEU A 18 -29.40 57.82 24.07
CA LEU A 18 -27.94 57.77 23.93
C LEU A 18 -27.29 56.84 24.97
N ILE A 19 -27.77 56.86 26.22
CA ILE A 19 -27.33 55.91 27.25
C ILE A 19 -27.68 54.48 26.89
N VAL A 20 -28.90 54.24 26.39
CA VAL A 20 -29.33 52.89 25.97
C VAL A 20 -28.47 52.37 24.83
N ILE A 21 -28.17 53.21 23.83
CA ILE A 21 -27.27 52.87 22.72
C ILE A 21 -25.87 52.55 23.26
N LEU A 22 -25.32 53.39 24.14
CA LEU A 22 -24.01 53.16 24.74
C LEU A 22 -23.96 51.83 25.51
N MET A 23 -25.00 51.54 26.31
CA MET A 23 -25.12 50.28 27.05
C MET A 23 -25.18 49.07 26.10
N MET A 24 -25.97 49.17 25.02
CA MET A 24 -26.04 48.12 23.99
C MET A 24 -24.68 47.87 23.34
N VAL A 25 -23.93 48.92 22.99
CA VAL A 25 -22.59 48.80 22.40
C VAL A 25 -21.62 48.13 23.36
N LEU A 26 -21.64 48.49 24.65
CA LEU A 26 -20.79 47.87 25.67
C LEU A 26 -21.10 46.38 25.85
N VAL A 27 -22.39 46.03 25.98
CA VAL A 27 -22.83 44.63 26.11
C VAL A 27 -22.44 43.82 24.87
N TYR A 28 -22.63 44.38 23.67
CA TYR A 28 -22.26 43.74 22.42
C TYR A 28 -20.74 43.53 22.30
N GLY A 29 -19.94 44.51 22.73
CA GLY A 29 -18.48 44.39 22.77
C GLY A 29 -18.00 43.29 23.72
N ILE A 30 -18.58 43.20 24.93
CA ILE A 30 -18.29 42.12 25.89
C ILE A 30 -18.69 40.76 25.31
N PHE A 31 -19.86 40.68 24.66
CA PHE A 31 -20.35 39.46 24.03
C PHE A 31 -19.40 38.98 22.93
N ILE A 32 -18.94 39.87 22.03
CA ILE A 32 -17.96 39.54 21.00
C ILE A 32 -16.66 39.04 21.61
N LYS A 33 -16.12 39.75 22.61
CA LYS A 33 -14.87 39.36 23.27
C LYS A 33 -14.97 37.96 23.88
N LYS A 34 -16.03 37.69 24.64
CA LYS A 34 -16.27 36.39 25.26
C LYS A 34 -16.45 35.27 24.23
N LYS A 35 -17.15 35.55 23.13
CA LYS A 35 -17.30 34.63 22.01
C LYS A 35 -15.96 34.31 21.35
N SER A 36 -15.12 35.32 21.15
CA SER A 36 -13.78 35.16 20.58
C SER A 36 -12.86 34.32 21.47
N GLU A 37 -12.88 34.56 22.79
CA GLU A 37 -12.12 33.77 23.76
C GLU A 37 -12.56 32.30 23.77
N LEU A 38 -13.87 32.04 23.69
CA LEU A 38 -14.41 30.69 23.63
C LEU A 38 -13.96 29.96 22.36
N LEU A 39 -14.05 30.61 21.20
CA LEU A 39 -13.60 30.06 19.93
C LEU A 39 -12.11 29.74 19.96
N LEU A 40 -11.28 30.64 20.48
CA LEU A 40 -9.84 30.42 20.61
C LEU A 40 -9.54 29.25 21.57
N SER A 41 -10.28 29.14 22.68
CA SER A 41 -10.15 28.02 23.61
C SER A 41 -10.54 26.69 22.96
N GLN A 42 -11.60 26.66 22.13
CA GLN A 42 -12.02 25.48 21.38
C GLN A 42 -10.95 25.08 20.35
N GLN A 43 -10.46 26.01 19.54
CA GLN A 43 -9.38 25.77 18.57
C GLN A 43 -8.13 25.22 19.25
N LYS A 44 -7.76 25.75 20.41
CA LYS A 44 -6.61 25.25 21.18
C LYS A 44 -6.81 23.82 21.66
N LYS A 45 -8.02 23.47 22.13
CA LYS A 45 -8.35 22.09 22.55
C LYS A 45 -8.31 21.13 21.36
N GLU A 46 -8.84 21.54 20.22
CA GLU A 46 -8.85 20.75 18.99
C GLU A 46 -7.43 20.51 18.48
N ALA A 47 -6.58 21.55 18.44
CA ALA A 47 -5.18 21.42 18.08
C ALA A 47 -4.38 20.51 19.04
N LEU A 48 -4.64 20.57 20.35
CA LEU A 48 -4.02 19.67 21.33
C LEU A 48 -4.47 18.22 21.12
N PHE A 49 -5.77 18.01 20.84
CA PHE A 49 -6.30 16.68 20.56
C PHE A 49 -5.72 16.09 19.27
N GLU A 50 -5.61 16.89 18.21
CA GLU A 50 -4.94 16.47 16.96
C GLU A 50 -3.47 16.11 17.20
N GLN A 51 -2.75 16.89 18.02
CA GLN A 51 -1.38 16.59 18.39
C GLN A 51 -1.27 15.28 19.17
N GLU A 52 -2.15 15.05 20.15
CA GLU A 52 -2.18 13.81 20.95
C GLU A 52 -2.48 12.58 20.08
N LEU A 53 -3.42 12.70 19.14
CA LEU A 53 -3.68 11.67 18.14
C LEU A 53 -2.46 11.38 17.27
N ALA A 54 -1.75 12.42 16.82
CA ALA A 54 -0.55 12.26 16.01
C ALA A 54 0.56 11.52 16.79
N ILE A 55 0.77 11.88 18.05
CA ILE A 55 1.73 11.20 18.95
C ILE A 55 1.32 9.74 19.14
N SER A 56 0.07 9.47 19.51
CA SER A 56 -0.44 8.12 19.71
C SER A 56 -0.29 7.25 18.45
N GLN A 57 -0.54 7.82 17.26
CA GLN A 57 -0.31 7.10 16.00
C GLN A 57 1.16 6.75 15.76
N VAL A 58 2.09 7.62 16.16
CA VAL A 58 3.52 7.34 16.08
C VAL A 58 3.90 6.25 17.07
N GLU A 59 3.46 6.35 18.33
CA GLU A 59 3.72 5.36 19.37
C GLU A 59 3.19 3.96 18.98
N ILE A 60 1.96 3.89 18.47
CA ILE A 60 1.37 2.63 18.01
C ILE A 60 2.20 2.04 16.85
N LYS A 61 2.71 2.89 15.94
CA LYS A 61 3.57 2.43 14.84
C LYS A 61 4.90 1.88 15.36
N GLU A 62 5.56 2.59 16.28
CA GLU A 62 6.81 2.15 16.89
C GLU A 62 6.64 0.83 17.64
N GLN A 63 5.61 0.73 18.50
CA GLN A 63 5.28 -0.51 19.20
C GLN A 63 4.99 -1.67 18.24
N THR A 64 4.29 -1.41 17.14
CA THR A 64 4.02 -2.43 16.12
C THR A 64 5.31 -2.88 15.43
N LEU A 65 6.22 -1.95 15.10
CA LEU A 65 7.49 -2.27 14.47
C LEU A 65 8.40 -3.06 15.43
N ASP A 66 8.47 -2.67 16.69
CA ASP A 66 9.23 -3.40 17.72
C ASP A 66 8.68 -4.81 17.91
N TYR A 67 7.36 -4.96 18.03
CA TYR A 67 6.70 -6.26 18.11
C TYR A 67 6.99 -7.14 16.89
N ILE A 68 6.90 -6.59 15.68
CA ILE A 68 7.25 -7.31 14.45
C ILE A 68 8.73 -7.68 14.45
N GLY A 69 9.62 -6.78 14.85
CA GLY A 69 11.06 -7.03 14.94
C GLY A 69 11.39 -8.17 15.89
N GLN A 70 10.69 -8.22 17.03
CA GLN A 70 10.84 -9.28 18.04
C GLN A 70 10.31 -10.63 17.52
N GLU A 71 9.11 -10.67 16.96
CA GLU A 71 8.55 -11.89 16.34
C GLU A 71 9.45 -12.41 15.19
N LEU A 72 9.96 -11.52 14.35
CA LEU A 72 10.92 -11.88 13.30
C LEU A 72 12.20 -12.46 13.89
N HIS A 73 12.79 -11.80 14.88
CA HIS A 73 14.02 -12.25 15.52
C HIS A 73 13.83 -13.63 16.17
N ASP A 74 12.71 -13.85 16.86
CA ASP A 74 12.47 -15.08 17.59
C ASP A 74 12.09 -16.23 16.67
N ASP A 75 11.14 -16.05 15.75
CA ASP A 75 10.69 -17.14 14.87
C ASP A 75 11.70 -17.45 13.75
N LEU A 76 12.15 -16.45 12.99
CA LEU A 76 13.14 -16.69 11.93
C LEU A 76 14.52 -16.98 12.48
N GLY A 77 14.92 -16.29 13.55
CA GLY A 77 16.23 -16.53 14.16
C GLY A 77 16.36 -17.96 14.69
N GLN A 78 15.29 -18.52 15.27
CA GLN A 78 15.26 -19.92 15.68
C GLN A 78 15.33 -20.87 14.48
N LYS A 79 14.45 -20.71 13.48
CA LYS A 79 14.44 -21.56 12.27
C LYS A 79 15.79 -21.55 11.54
N LEU A 80 16.41 -20.37 11.38
CA LEU A 80 17.73 -20.23 10.76
C LEU A 80 18.85 -20.83 11.62
N SER A 81 18.76 -20.73 12.95
CA SER A 81 19.71 -21.37 13.87
C SER A 81 19.65 -22.89 13.78
N VAL A 82 18.44 -23.46 13.68
CA VAL A 82 18.22 -24.89 13.46
C VAL A 82 18.80 -25.31 12.11
N ALA A 83 18.50 -24.57 11.03
CA ALA A 83 19.06 -24.83 9.71
C ALA A 83 20.60 -24.81 9.73
N ARG A 84 21.21 -23.84 10.42
CA ARG A 84 22.67 -23.78 10.60
C ARG A 84 23.22 -24.99 11.35
N LEU A 85 22.58 -25.42 12.43
CA LEU A 85 22.99 -26.63 13.16
C LEU A 85 22.90 -27.89 12.28
N MET A 86 21.85 -27.99 11.45
CA MET A 86 21.69 -29.08 10.49
C MET A 86 22.81 -29.08 9.44
N THR A 87 23.25 -27.91 8.95
CA THR A 87 24.39 -27.84 8.01
C THR A 87 25.68 -28.42 8.59
N SER A 88 25.94 -28.22 9.88
CA SER A 88 27.11 -28.80 10.56
C SER A 88 27.07 -30.33 10.63
N LYS A 89 25.87 -30.94 10.62
CA LYS A 89 25.70 -32.39 10.63
C LYS A 89 26.00 -33.04 9.27
N ILE A 90 25.92 -32.28 8.17
CA ILE A 90 26.17 -32.79 6.80
C ILE A 90 27.61 -33.32 6.67
N ALA A 91 28.58 -32.68 7.32
CA ALA A 91 29.99 -33.06 7.24
C ALA A 91 30.28 -34.45 7.86
N MET A 92 29.42 -34.94 8.75
CA MET A 92 29.58 -36.19 9.50
C MET A 92 28.57 -37.28 9.13
N ALA A 93 27.64 -37.00 8.20
CA ALA A 93 26.56 -37.90 7.83
C ALA A 93 26.95 -38.79 6.62
N ASP A 94 26.33 -39.97 6.51
CA ASP A 94 26.43 -40.83 5.32
C ASP A 94 25.66 -40.22 4.12
N GLU A 95 25.99 -40.65 2.89
CA GLU A 95 25.39 -40.16 1.62
C GLU A 95 23.85 -40.07 1.65
N LYS A 96 23.19 -41.09 2.20
CA LYS A 96 21.72 -41.15 2.29
C LYS A 96 21.17 -40.11 3.29
N ASP A 97 21.87 -39.87 4.39
CA ASP A 97 21.47 -38.91 5.43
C ASP A 97 21.77 -37.48 5.02
N LYS A 98 22.85 -37.23 4.25
CA LYS A 98 23.14 -35.91 3.66
C LYS A 98 21.99 -35.40 2.80
N THR A 99 21.39 -36.28 1.99
CA THR A 99 20.28 -35.92 1.10
C THR A 99 19.03 -35.52 1.91
N ASN A 100 18.72 -36.27 2.98
CA ASN A 100 17.59 -35.95 3.86
C ASN A 100 17.81 -34.65 4.62
N ILE A 101 19.01 -34.45 5.19
CA ILE A 101 19.36 -33.21 5.92
C ILE A 101 19.29 -31.99 4.98
N ALA A 102 19.79 -32.11 3.75
CA ALA A 102 19.70 -31.04 2.76
C ALA A 102 18.25 -30.71 2.36
N HIS A 103 17.36 -31.70 2.34
CA HIS A 103 15.93 -31.49 2.09
C HIS A 103 15.26 -30.75 3.25
N GLU A 104 15.52 -31.15 4.50
CA GLU A 104 14.99 -30.48 5.70
C GLU A 104 15.44 -29.03 5.82
N ILE A 105 16.72 -28.74 5.52
CA ILE A 105 17.25 -27.37 5.49
C ILE A 105 16.50 -26.53 4.44
N ASN A 106 16.26 -27.07 3.24
CA ASN A 106 15.51 -26.36 2.21
C ASN A 106 14.06 -26.10 2.60
N MET A 107 13.42 -27.03 3.31
CA MET A 107 12.07 -26.85 3.84
C MET A 107 12.03 -25.70 4.87
N LEU A 108 12.93 -25.71 5.85
CA LEU A 108 13.05 -24.65 6.87
C LEU A 108 13.34 -23.27 6.26
N ILE A 109 14.23 -23.21 5.27
CA ILE A 109 14.50 -21.98 4.52
C ILE A 109 13.25 -21.54 3.75
N GLY A 110 12.53 -22.48 3.14
CA GLY A 110 11.28 -22.23 2.43
C GLY A 110 10.19 -21.64 3.34
N GLU A 111 10.06 -22.14 4.56
CA GLU A 111 9.16 -21.62 5.60
C GLU A 111 9.54 -20.19 6.00
N CYS A 112 10.81 -19.93 6.34
CA CYS A 112 11.29 -18.57 6.63
C CYS A 112 11.00 -17.57 5.50
N ILE A 113 11.23 -17.98 4.24
CA ILE A 113 10.92 -17.16 3.07
C ILE A 113 9.42 -16.90 2.97
N GLN A 114 8.59 -17.89 3.29
CA GLN A 114 7.14 -17.75 3.26
C GLN A 114 6.61 -16.82 4.36
N ASP A 115 7.21 -16.86 5.55
CA ASP A 115 6.87 -15.99 6.68
C ASP A 115 7.26 -14.53 6.41
N ILE A 116 8.48 -14.29 5.89
CA ILE A 116 8.89 -12.97 5.40
C ILE A 116 7.95 -12.48 4.31
N ARG A 117 7.56 -13.34 3.36
CA ARG A 117 6.61 -12.97 2.30
C ARG A 117 5.24 -12.61 2.86
N ASN A 118 4.75 -13.31 3.87
CA ASN A 118 3.46 -13.04 4.47
C ASN A 118 3.47 -11.70 5.22
N LEU A 119 4.53 -11.39 5.96
CA LEU A 119 4.75 -10.07 6.56
C LEU A 119 4.88 -8.98 5.49
N SER A 120 5.65 -9.24 4.44
CA SER A 120 5.86 -8.30 3.33
C SER A 120 4.57 -7.97 2.59
N LYS A 121 3.59 -8.90 2.47
CA LYS A 121 2.29 -8.64 1.82
C LYS A 121 1.50 -7.51 2.48
N LEU A 122 1.61 -7.34 3.81
CA LEU A 122 0.98 -6.23 4.54
C LEU A 122 1.65 -4.90 4.18
N PHE A 123 2.98 -4.85 4.16
CA PHE A 123 3.74 -3.66 3.76
C PHE A 123 3.55 -3.28 2.29
N ILE A 124 3.51 -4.27 1.40
CA ILE A 124 3.23 -4.09 -0.04
C ILE A 124 1.85 -3.45 -0.25
N SER A 125 0.84 -3.88 0.51
CA SER A 125 -0.51 -3.30 0.41
C SER A 125 -0.55 -1.81 0.77
N LYS A 126 0.25 -1.38 1.77
CA LYS A 126 0.40 0.03 2.13
C LYS A 126 1.20 0.80 1.08
N GLN A 127 2.26 0.20 0.54
CA GLN A 127 3.09 0.81 -0.51
C GLN A 127 2.26 1.12 -1.77
N VAL A 128 1.51 0.14 -2.29
CA VAL A 128 0.69 0.35 -3.50
C VAL A 128 -0.40 1.39 -3.28
N ARG A 129 -1.01 1.42 -2.09
CA ARG A 129 -2.01 2.47 -1.76
C ARG A 129 -1.39 3.86 -1.67
N HIS A 130 -0.14 3.97 -1.22
CA HIS A 130 0.53 5.26 -1.04
C HIS A 130 1.13 5.81 -2.34
N PHE A 131 1.73 4.94 -3.15
CA PHE A 131 2.52 5.33 -4.33
C PHE A 131 1.85 4.99 -5.67
N GLY A 132 0.74 4.25 -5.66
CA GLY A 132 0.06 3.82 -6.87
C GLY A 132 0.72 2.63 -7.57
N PHE A 133 0.12 2.20 -8.69
CA PHE A 133 0.50 0.98 -9.40
C PHE A 133 1.89 1.08 -10.06
N VAL A 134 2.13 2.14 -10.84
CA VAL A 134 3.36 2.31 -11.64
C VAL A 134 4.60 2.35 -10.76
N GLU A 135 4.61 3.25 -9.77
CA GLU A 135 5.78 3.43 -8.90
C GLU A 135 6.06 2.19 -8.04
N SER A 136 5.01 1.47 -7.65
CA SER A 136 5.16 0.18 -6.94
C SER A 136 5.73 -0.91 -7.85
N LEU A 137 5.30 -0.96 -9.12
CA LEU A 137 5.84 -1.87 -10.12
C LEU A 137 7.32 -1.60 -10.37
N GLU A 138 7.71 -0.35 -10.55
CA GLU A 138 9.11 0.05 -10.75
C GLU A 138 9.99 -0.32 -9.56
N ARG A 139 9.52 -0.11 -8.33
CA ARG A 139 10.24 -0.56 -7.12
C ARG A 139 10.41 -2.06 -7.06
N GLU A 140 9.40 -2.83 -7.45
CA GLU A 140 9.47 -4.28 -7.48
C GLU A 140 10.46 -4.76 -8.54
N ILE A 141 10.45 -4.15 -9.73
CA ILE A 141 11.41 -4.42 -10.80
C ILE A 141 12.83 -4.12 -10.33
N PHE A 142 13.07 -2.94 -9.76
CA PHE A 142 14.37 -2.57 -9.20
C PHE A 142 14.85 -3.56 -8.13
N ARG A 143 13.93 -4.05 -7.27
CA ARG A 143 14.25 -5.06 -6.26
C ARG A 143 14.67 -6.38 -6.90
N ILE A 144 13.98 -6.83 -7.94
CA ILE A 144 14.26 -8.08 -8.66
C ILE A 144 15.64 -8.02 -9.34
N GLU A 145 15.93 -6.93 -10.04
CA GLU A 145 17.20 -6.72 -10.72
C GLU A 145 18.36 -6.61 -9.72
N ARG A 146 18.19 -5.85 -8.63
CA ARG A 146 19.21 -5.71 -7.58
C ARG A 146 19.57 -7.04 -6.92
N LEU A 147 18.59 -7.93 -6.76
CA LEU A 147 18.79 -9.28 -6.22
C LEU A 147 19.29 -10.29 -7.26
N HIS A 148 19.48 -9.85 -8.52
CA HIS A 148 19.92 -10.67 -9.65
C HIS A 148 19.04 -11.91 -9.87
N LEU A 149 17.73 -11.78 -9.58
CA LEU A 149 16.78 -12.89 -9.73
C LEU A 149 16.44 -13.15 -11.21
N MET A 150 16.36 -12.08 -12.01
CA MET A 150 16.13 -12.11 -13.46
C MET A 150 16.36 -10.72 -14.08
N GLU A 151 16.56 -10.68 -15.39
CA GLU A 151 16.55 -9.47 -16.22
C GLU A 151 15.10 -9.09 -16.56
N VAL A 152 14.75 -7.82 -16.34
CA VAL A 152 13.41 -7.31 -16.59
C VAL A 152 13.48 -6.21 -17.65
N GLU A 153 12.95 -6.48 -18.83
CA GLU A 153 12.70 -5.43 -19.82
C GLU A 153 11.40 -4.72 -19.45
N TYR A 154 11.47 -3.48 -18.98
CA TYR A 154 10.31 -2.69 -18.60
C TYR A 154 10.03 -1.57 -19.62
N LYS A 155 8.78 -1.47 -20.07
CA LYS A 155 8.32 -0.43 -21.01
C LYS A 155 7.02 0.19 -20.54
N ILE A 156 6.99 1.51 -20.45
CA ILE A 156 5.78 2.27 -20.11
C ILE A 156 5.65 3.50 -21.01
N ASN A 157 4.42 3.84 -21.41
CA ASN A 157 4.14 5.00 -22.26
C ASN A 157 3.67 6.24 -21.46
N ASN A 158 3.18 6.06 -20.23
CA ASN A 158 2.75 7.14 -19.34
C ASN A 158 3.01 6.73 -17.89
N HIS A 159 3.73 7.55 -17.12
CA HIS A 159 4.05 7.26 -15.71
C HIS A 159 2.93 7.70 -14.75
N HIS A 160 2.03 8.58 -15.20
CA HIS A 160 0.93 9.12 -14.40
C HIS A 160 -0.38 8.43 -14.79
N ILE A 161 -0.54 7.20 -14.32
CA ILE A 161 -1.75 6.41 -14.56
C ILE A 161 -2.64 6.44 -13.32
N GLU A 162 -3.84 6.98 -13.46
CA GLU A 162 -4.83 6.97 -12.40
C GLU A 162 -5.58 5.64 -12.35
N ILE A 163 -5.42 4.93 -11.23
CA ILE A 163 -6.13 3.70 -10.92
C ILE A 163 -6.63 3.81 -9.49
N ASN A 164 -7.88 3.40 -9.25
CA ASN A 164 -8.39 3.26 -7.89
C ASN A 164 -7.41 2.41 -7.04
N ALA A 165 -7.12 2.84 -5.81
CA ALA A 165 -6.10 2.22 -4.96
C ALA A 165 -6.32 0.71 -4.70
N ASP A 166 -7.58 0.26 -4.59
CA ASP A 166 -7.91 -1.16 -4.42
C ASP A 166 -7.64 -1.95 -5.71
N HIS A 167 -7.99 -1.37 -6.86
CA HIS A 167 -7.74 -1.97 -8.17
C HIS A 167 -6.24 -1.99 -8.49
N ALA A 168 -5.51 -0.93 -8.15
CA ALA A 168 -4.06 -0.83 -8.29
C ALA A 168 -3.36 -1.96 -7.51
N LEU A 169 -3.81 -2.22 -6.27
CA LEU A 169 -3.29 -3.32 -5.46
C LEU A 169 -3.58 -4.69 -6.10
N ILE A 170 -4.76 -4.90 -6.67
CA ILE A 170 -5.12 -6.15 -7.32
C ILE A 170 -4.29 -6.36 -8.60
N LEU A 171 -4.15 -5.33 -9.44
CA LEU A 171 -3.31 -5.37 -10.64
C LEU A 171 -1.85 -5.67 -10.27
N PHE A 172 -1.29 -4.96 -9.28
CA PHE A 172 0.06 -5.19 -8.80
C PHE A 172 0.27 -6.64 -8.32
N ARG A 173 -0.70 -7.18 -7.57
CA ARG A 173 -0.69 -8.58 -7.12
C ARG A 173 -0.78 -9.59 -8.26
N ILE A 174 -1.43 -9.24 -9.37
CA ILE A 174 -1.41 -10.09 -10.56
C ILE A 174 -0.02 -10.09 -11.18
N VAL A 175 0.59 -8.90 -11.38
CA VAL A 175 1.95 -8.80 -11.94
C VAL A 175 2.96 -9.57 -11.09
N GLN A 176 2.89 -9.48 -9.76
CA GLN A 176 3.74 -10.24 -8.86
C GLN A 176 3.59 -11.76 -9.00
N GLU A 177 2.35 -12.25 -9.15
CA GLU A 177 2.12 -13.68 -9.35
C GLU A 177 2.70 -14.14 -10.70
N CYS A 178 2.59 -13.32 -11.75
CA CYS A 178 3.22 -13.59 -13.03
C CYS A 178 4.75 -13.68 -12.91
N ILE A 179 5.39 -12.69 -12.28
CA ILE A 179 6.84 -12.69 -12.02
C ILE A 179 7.25 -13.95 -11.25
N ASN A 180 6.51 -14.30 -10.19
CA ASN A 180 6.79 -15.48 -9.38
C ASN A 180 6.66 -16.78 -10.18
N ASN A 181 5.67 -16.86 -11.09
CA ASN A 181 5.53 -17.99 -12.00
C ASN A 181 6.73 -18.12 -12.93
N VAL A 182 7.28 -17.01 -13.44
CA VAL A 182 8.49 -17.03 -14.25
C VAL A 182 9.68 -17.56 -13.46
N ILE A 183 9.94 -16.99 -12.28
CA ILE A 183 11.04 -17.41 -11.39
C ILE A 183 10.97 -18.90 -11.05
N LYS A 184 9.76 -19.43 -10.79
CA LYS A 184 9.58 -20.84 -10.36
C LYS A 184 9.54 -21.84 -11.51
N HIS A 185 9.02 -21.46 -12.67
CA HIS A 185 8.60 -22.43 -13.69
C HIS A 185 9.18 -22.19 -15.08
N ALA A 186 9.50 -20.95 -15.46
CA ALA A 186 9.85 -20.64 -16.85
C ALA A 186 11.21 -21.21 -17.28
N ARG A 187 12.12 -21.49 -16.34
CA ARG A 187 13.54 -21.80 -16.64
C ARG A 187 14.20 -20.74 -17.54
N SER A 188 13.71 -19.51 -17.46
CA SER A 188 14.24 -18.34 -18.16
C SER A 188 14.55 -17.26 -17.14
N ASN A 189 15.62 -16.52 -17.41
CA ASN A 189 16.05 -15.39 -16.61
C ASN A 189 15.61 -14.05 -17.21
N ARG A 190 14.67 -14.03 -18.17
CA ARG A 190 14.21 -12.79 -18.83
C ARG A 190 12.70 -12.69 -18.87
N ILE A 191 12.18 -11.49 -18.59
CA ILE A 191 10.77 -11.14 -18.69
C ILE A 191 10.62 -9.74 -19.29
N LEU A 192 9.60 -9.57 -20.13
CA LEU A 192 9.17 -8.26 -20.64
C LEU A 192 7.87 -7.87 -19.93
N ILE A 193 7.87 -6.70 -19.30
CA ILE A 193 6.68 -6.08 -18.70
C ILE A 193 6.41 -4.78 -19.43
N LYS A 194 5.25 -4.69 -20.09
CA LYS A 194 4.80 -3.50 -20.81
C LYS A 194 3.51 -2.97 -20.20
N VAL A 195 3.47 -1.69 -19.88
CA VAL A 195 2.29 -0.98 -19.38
C VAL A 195 1.92 0.11 -20.36
N GLU A 196 0.73 0.01 -20.96
CA GLU A 196 0.23 0.95 -21.96
C GLU A 196 -1.05 1.61 -21.47
N ASP A 197 -0.97 2.91 -21.23
CA ASP A 197 -2.11 3.75 -20.95
C ASP A 197 -2.77 4.19 -22.26
N HIS A 198 -4.04 3.85 -22.43
CA HIS A 198 -4.87 4.26 -23.55
C HIS A 198 -6.00 5.17 -23.05
N LEU A 199 -6.79 5.73 -23.97
CA LEU A 199 -7.85 6.68 -23.61
C LEU A 199 -8.86 6.10 -22.61
N ASN A 200 -9.31 4.85 -22.84
CA ASN A 200 -10.40 4.23 -22.07
C ASN A 200 -9.98 3.00 -21.25
N PHE A 201 -8.72 2.58 -21.36
CA PHE A 201 -8.23 1.37 -20.70
C PHE A 201 -6.72 1.43 -20.50
N ILE A 202 -6.23 0.59 -19.60
CA ILE A 202 -4.82 0.33 -19.35
C ILE A 202 -4.57 -1.11 -19.74
N GLN A 203 -3.54 -1.35 -20.54
CA GLN A 203 -3.12 -2.67 -20.95
C GLN A 203 -1.79 -3.02 -20.29
N ILE A 204 -1.73 -4.18 -19.64
CA ILE A 204 -0.51 -4.72 -19.06
C ILE A 204 -0.19 -6.02 -19.80
N ASN A 205 0.96 -6.06 -20.47
CA ASN A 205 1.49 -7.25 -21.13
C ASN A 205 2.70 -7.76 -20.36
N ILE A 206 2.69 -9.03 -20.02
CA ILE A 206 3.80 -9.71 -19.34
C ILE A 206 4.18 -10.91 -20.22
N ASN A 207 5.40 -10.90 -20.74
CA ASN A 207 5.90 -11.95 -21.61
C ASN A 207 7.16 -12.58 -21.01
N ASP A 208 7.12 -13.89 -20.77
CA ASP A 208 8.31 -14.67 -20.39
C ASP A 208 8.85 -15.44 -21.59
N TYR A 209 10.17 -15.62 -21.62
CA TYR A 209 10.87 -16.35 -22.68
C TYR A 209 11.24 -17.78 -22.23
N GLY A 210 10.37 -18.40 -21.43
CA GLY A 210 10.58 -19.70 -20.83
C GLY A 210 10.14 -20.87 -21.67
N ILE A 211 10.09 -22.02 -21.00
CA ILE A 211 9.65 -23.30 -21.58
C ILE A 211 8.16 -23.31 -21.97
N GLY A 212 7.38 -22.30 -21.54
CA GLY A 212 5.93 -22.25 -21.74
C GLY A 212 5.20 -23.50 -21.25
N PHE A 213 3.93 -23.63 -21.61
CA PHE A 213 3.12 -24.82 -21.33
C PHE A 213 1.93 -24.92 -22.28
N ASN A 214 1.38 -26.13 -22.40
CA ASN A 214 0.14 -26.33 -23.13
C ASN A 214 -1.06 -25.80 -22.31
N ALA A 215 -1.55 -24.62 -22.68
CA ALA A 215 -2.68 -23.97 -22.02
C ALA A 215 -4.01 -24.75 -22.11
N LYS A 216 -4.15 -25.73 -23.01
CA LYS A 216 -5.37 -26.56 -23.14
C LYS A 216 -5.39 -27.78 -22.22
N HIS A 217 -4.22 -28.27 -21.80
CA HIS A 217 -4.10 -29.53 -21.07
C HIS A 217 -3.63 -29.37 -19.62
N ARG A 218 -3.23 -28.17 -19.20
CA ARG A 218 -2.96 -27.88 -17.79
C ARG A 218 -4.27 -27.57 -17.08
N ASN A 219 -4.65 -28.42 -16.12
CA ASN A 219 -5.56 -28.00 -15.06
C ASN A 219 -4.98 -26.73 -14.43
N ASP A 220 -5.75 -25.64 -14.43
CA ASP A 220 -5.33 -24.34 -13.91
C ASP A 220 -4.63 -24.53 -12.55
N GLY A 221 -3.29 -24.46 -12.53
CA GLY A 221 -2.56 -24.42 -11.27
C GLY A 221 -3.10 -23.27 -10.42
N SER A 222 -3.07 -23.41 -9.10
CA SER A 222 -3.68 -22.43 -8.19
C SER A 222 -3.31 -20.97 -8.49
N GLY A 223 -2.09 -20.71 -9.00
CA GLY A 223 -1.63 -19.40 -9.44
C GLY A 223 -2.39 -18.80 -10.64
N LEU A 224 -2.62 -19.57 -11.71
CA LEU A 224 -3.34 -19.11 -12.91
C LEU A 224 -4.82 -18.86 -12.63
N ALA A 225 -5.46 -19.78 -11.88
CA ALA A 225 -6.82 -19.60 -11.40
C ALA A 225 -6.95 -18.33 -10.54
N ASN A 226 -5.97 -18.08 -9.66
CA ASN A 226 -5.94 -16.88 -8.82
C ASN A 226 -5.79 -15.60 -9.64
N ILE A 227 -4.93 -15.58 -10.66
CA ILE A 227 -4.78 -14.43 -11.56
C ILE A 227 -6.10 -14.13 -12.26
N LYS A 228 -6.73 -15.15 -12.84
CA LYS A 228 -8.02 -15.01 -13.54
C LYS A 228 -9.13 -14.51 -12.62
N ASN A 229 -9.21 -15.07 -11.41
CA ASN A 229 -10.19 -14.64 -10.41
C ASN A 229 -9.97 -13.18 -9.97
N ARG A 230 -8.71 -12.78 -9.76
CA ARG A 230 -8.36 -11.39 -9.42
C ARG A 230 -8.72 -10.40 -10.53
N ALA A 231 -8.43 -10.74 -11.79
CA ALA A 231 -8.82 -9.92 -12.93
C ALA A 231 -10.35 -9.76 -12.99
N LYS A 232 -11.09 -10.84 -12.74
CA LYS A 232 -12.56 -10.81 -12.69
C LYS A 232 -13.11 -9.89 -11.58
N ILE A 233 -12.49 -9.85 -10.40
CA ILE A 233 -12.91 -8.99 -9.28
C ILE A 233 -12.92 -7.50 -9.68
N ILE A 234 -11.95 -7.08 -10.49
CA ILE A 234 -11.82 -5.69 -10.97
C ILE A 234 -12.42 -5.46 -12.36
N ASN A 235 -13.20 -6.43 -12.87
CA ASN A 235 -13.77 -6.41 -14.23
C ASN A 235 -12.74 -6.16 -15.34
N ALA A 236 -11.51 -6.64 -15.16
CA ALA A 236 -10.46 -6.59 -16.17
C ALA A 236 -10.53 -7.84 -17.07
N ASP A 237 -10.30 -7.64 -18.37
CA ASP A 237 -10.16 -8.75 -19.31
C ASP A 237 -8.79 -9.40 -19.13
N PHE A 238 -8.76 -10.73 -19.05
CA PHE A 238 -7.54 -11.52 -18.91
C PHE A 238 -7.40 -12.47 -20.10
N LYS A 239 -6.23 -12.46 -20.75
CA LYS A 239 -5.87 -13.39 -21.81
C LYS A 239 -4.50 -13.98 -21.51
N ILE A 240 -4.37 -15.26 -21.83
CA ILE A 240 -3.10 -15.98 -21.76
C ILE A 240 -2.85 -16.71 -23.07
N LYS A 241 -1.62 -16.63 -23.56
CA LYS A 241 -1.12 -17.44 -24.66
C LYS A 241 0.16 -18.11 -24.18
N SER A 242 0.21 -19.42 -24.26
CA SER A 242 1.41 -20.18 -23.97
C SER A 242 1.47 -21.40 -24.87
N ALA A 243 2.68 -21.73 -25.28
CA ALA A 243 2.98 -22.93 -26.04
C ALA A 243 4.34 -23.44 -25.57
N GLU A 244 4.54 -24.75 -25.66
CA GLU A 244 5.80 -25.38 -25.26
C GLU A 244 6.97 -24.79 -26.05
N ASN A 245 8.04 -24.43 -25.33
CA ASN A 245 9.26 -23.77 -25.79
C ASN A 245 9.09 -22.38 -26.42
N LEU A 246 7.91 -21.75 -26.27
CA LEU A 246 7.62 -20.41 -26.79
C LEU A 246 7.28 -19.40 -25.68
N GLY A 247 7.43 -19.79 -24.40
CA GLY A 247 7.14 -18.93 -23.26
C GLY A 247 5.67 -18.75 -22.94
N THR A 248 5.36 -17.70 -22.18
CA THR A 248 4.00 -17.33 -21.78
C THR A 248 3.80 -15.84 -21.96
N GLU A 249 2.74 -15.47 -22.68
CA GLU A 249 2.24 -14.11 -22.76
C GLU A 249 0.94 -14.00 -21.96
N ILE A 250 0.91 -13.09 -21.00
CA ILE A 250 -0.27 -12.70 -20.23
C ILE A 250 -0.62 -11.25 -20.59
N THR A 251 -1.88 -11.02 -20.96
CA THR A 251 -2.42 -9.69 -21.23
C THR A 251 -3.58 -9.41 -20.29
N ILE A 252 -3.53 -8.25 -19.64
CA ILE A 252 -4.60 -7.73 -18.78
C ILE A 252 -5.06 -6.41 -19.36
N THR A 253 -6.37 -6.25 -19.54
CA THR A 253 -6.97 -5.00 -20.00
C THR A 253 -7.92 -4.49 -18.91
N TYR A 254 -7.51 -3.44 -18.23
CA TYR A 254 -8.29 -2.77 -17.19
C TYR A 254 -9.02 -1.55 -17.76
N LYS A 255 -10.34 -1.49 -17.63
CA LYS A 255 -11.14 -0.34 -18.10
C LYS A 255 -11.08 0.77 -17.06
N LYS A 256 -10.85 2.01 -17.52
CA LYS A 256 -10.81 3.21 -16.68
C LYS A 256 -12.20 3.54 -16.13
#